data_AF-A0A953CPZ5-F1
#
_entry.id   AF-A0A953CPZ5-F1
#
_cell.length_a   1.000
_cell.length_b   1.000
_cell.length_c   1.000
_cell.angle_alpha   90.00
_cell.angle_beta   90.00
_cell.angle_gamma   90.00
#
_symmetry.space_group_name_H-M   'P 1'
#
loop_
_entity.id
_entity.type
_entity.pdbx_description
1 polymer ?
#
loop_
_entity_poly.entity_id
_entity_poly.type
_entity_poly.pdbx_seq_one_letter_code
_entity_poly.pdbx_strand_id
1 'polypeptide(L)'
;MLFLVLAYSILPFLYLISYVGLPLLPDSFLEMGYTIYAIWSFFVCFYLALQLLDHRKIRAFLIAIFWMGATYPLVNIPFSFWYEDFDYSRTMDAYINADLNYLNQEDVYYSQYRLLNNVLSPIEPGKVGVTDLFFVGFGSDAAQDVFMKEIGHVQRAMNKSLGASGRSVVLINNLKTIDTIPLASSSNLRIALNHIGSKMNREEDVVLLYLTSHGSINHELSVNMWPLELNDVRPEDIKAYLDDAGIRWRIILISACYSGGFIDALQDDYSLILTAAAADKASFGCTHENEYTYFGEALFRSIEDRPYQFIENFSEAIEKIRQREQSENLTPSDPQLFVGSSMKEKLKLLEQDMVRYAPERFAAY
;
A
#
# COMPACT_ATOMS: atom_id res chain seq x y z
N MET A 1 -10.19 -37.65 34.69
CA MET A 1 -9.28 -36.53 35.05
C MET A 1 -7.87 -36.74 34.50
N LEU A 2 -7.19 -37.87 34.75
CA LEU A 2 -5.84 -38.16 34.24
C LEU A 2 -5.73 -38.14 32.70
N PHE A 3 -6.72 -38.70 31.98
CA PHE A 3 -6.78 -38.70 30.51
C PHE A 3 -6.95 -37.29 29.91
N LEU A 4 -7.74 -36.44 30.56
CA LEU A 4 -7.98 -35.05 30.16
C LEU A 4 -6.70 -34.22 30.27
N VAL A 5 -5.94 -34.42 31.35
CA VAL A 5 -4.65 -33.78 31.56
C VAL A 5 -3.63 -34.25 30.52
N LEU A 6 -3.57 -35.57 30.22
CA LEU A 6 -2.69 -36.12 29.19
C LEU A 6 -3.04 -35.65 27.77
N ALA A 7 -4.33 -35.54 27.43
CA ALA A 7 -4.76 -35.07 26.11
C ALA A 7 -4.50 -33.57 25.90
N TYR A 8 -4.77 -32.74 26.91
CA TYR A 8 -4.50 -31.30 26.84
C TYR A 8 -3.02 -30.92 26.96
N SER A 9 -2.17 -31.79 27.52
CA SER A 9 -0.73 -31.52 27.59
C SER A 9 0.03 -31.84 26.29
N ILE A 10 -0.62 -32.51 25.32
CA ILE A 10 -0.05 -32.77 23.98
C ILE A 10 -0.45 -31.67 22.98
N LEU A 11 -1.57 -30.97 23.21
CA LEU A 11 -2.08 -29.87 22.38
C LEU A 11 -1.05 -28.76 22.09
N PRO A 12 -0.26 -28.28 23.07
CA PRO A 12 0.79 -27.30 22.82
C PRO A 12 1.88 -27.81 21.90
N PHE A 13 2.22 -29.11 21.96
CA PHE A 13 3.24 -29.72 21.09
C PHE A 13 2.73 -29.91 19.67
N LEU A 14 1.45 -30.28 19.49
CA LEU A 14 0.83 -30.36 18.16
C LEU A 14 0.71 -28.97 17.52
N TYR A 15 0.37 -27.95 18.31
CA TYR A 15 0.32 -26.56 17.87
C TYR A 15 1.73 -26.02 17.53
N LEU A 16 2.75 -26.37 18.33
CA LEU A 16 4.14 -26.00 18.04
C LEU A 16 4.65 -26.69 16.76
N ILE A 17 4.33 -27.98 16.57
CA ILE A 17 4.66 -28.72 15.34
C ILE A 17 3.91 -28.14 14.13
N SER A 18 2.65 -27.72 14.30
CA SER A 18 1.90 -27.11 13.21
C SER A 18 2.41 -25.72 12.83
N TYR A 19 2.81 -24.92 13.81
CA TYR A 19 3.24 -23.54 13.59
C TYR A 19 4.70 -23.42 13.17
N VAL A 20 5.57 -24.32 13.64
CA VAL A 20 7.03 -24.29 13.36
C VAL A 20 7.42 -25.31 12.28
N GLY A 21 6.77 -26.48 12.24
CA GLY A 21 7.16 -27.59 11.38
C GLY A 21 6.46 -27.62 10.01
N LEU A 22 5.17 -27.27 9.95
CA LEU A 22 4.42 -27.30 8.69
C LEU A 22 4.86 -26.24 7.66
N PRO A 23 5.32 -25.02 8.02
CA PRO A 23 5.82 -24.05 7.04
C PRO A 23 7.10 -24.49 6.30
N LEU A 24 7.79 -25.53 6.79
CA LEU A 24 9.00 -26.09 6.17
C LEU A 24 8.69 -27.23 5.18
N LEU A 25 7.42 -27.62 5.05
CA LEU A 25 6.97 -28.73 4.21
C LEU A 25 6.16 -28.20 3.00
N PRO A 26 6.09 -28.94 1.89
CA PRO A 26 5.29 -28.55 0.72
C PRO A 26 3.82 -28.35 1.07
N ASP A 27 3.11 -27.44 0.39
CA ASP A 27 1.72 -27.05 0.70
C ASP A 27 0.72 -28.22 0.79
N SER A 28 0.95 -29.28 -0.01
CA SER A 28 0.18 -30.53 0.07
C SER A 28 0.22 -31.23 1.45
N PHE A 29 1.26 -31.01 2.24
CA PHE A 29 1.40 -31.53 3.62
C PHE A 29 0.78 -30.61 4.66
N LEU A 30 0.69 -29.30 4.39
CA LEU A 30 0.02 -28.32 5.25
C LEU A 30 -1.48 -28.65 5.36
N GLU A 31 -2.16 -28.82 4.22
CA GLU A 31 -3.60 -29.16 4.22
C GLU A 31 -3.87 -30.52 4.86
N MET A 32 -3.01 -31.52 4.62
CA MET A 32 -3.12 -32.83 5.24
C MET A 32 -2.92 -32.73 6.77
N GLY A 33 -1.97 -31.92 7.22
CA GLY A 33 -1.71 -31.66 8.65
C GLY A 33 -2.91 -31.03 9.35
N TYR A 34 -3.52 -29.99 8.76
CA TYR A 34 -4.72 -29.36 9.29
C TYR A 34 -5.91 -30.32 9.34
N THR A 35 -6.08 -31.14 8.30
CA THR A 35 -7.15 -32.14 8.24
C THR A 35 -6.99 -33.18 9.35
N ILE A 36 -5.78 -33.70 9.56
CA ILE A 36 -5.48 -34.66 10.63
C ILE A 36 -5.71 -34.02 12.01
N TYR A 37 -5.27 -32.78 12.21
CA TYR A 37 -5.48 -32.05 13.46
C TYR A 37 -6.97 -31.80 13.75
N ALA A 38 -7.75 -31.41 12.74
CA ALA A 38 -9.18 -31.20 12.86
C ALA A 38 -9.91 -32.51 13.22
N ILE A 39 -9.58 -33.61 12.56
CA ILE A 39 -10.14 -34.94 12.86
C ILE A 39 -9.80 -35.36 14.29
N TRP A 40 -8.54 -35.21 14.70
CA TRP A 40 -8.11 -35.54 16.06
C TRP A 40 -8.85 -34.70 17.11
N SER A 41 -8.94 -33.39 16.89
CA SER A 41 -9.67 -32.44 17.76
C SER A 41 -11.15 -32.80 17.88
N PHE A 42 -11.79 -33.19 16.76
CA PHE A 42 -13.17 -33.68 16.76
C PHE A 42 -13.34 -34.88 17.70
N PHE A 43 -12.48 -35.89 17.57
CA PHE A 43 -12.58 -37.11 18.38
C PHE A 43 -12.34 -36.84 19.86
N VAL A 44 -11.42 -35.94 20.20
CA VAL A 44 -11.21 -35.50 21.59
C VAL A 44 -12.47 -34.82 22.14
N CYS A 45 -13.01 -33.81 21.44
CA CYS A 45 -14.23 -33.12 21.85
C CYS A 45 -15.43 -34.07 21.96
N PHE A 46 -15.60 -34.98 21.02
CA PHE A 46 -16.65 -35.98 21.02
C PHE A 46 -16.53 -36.94 22.22
N TYR A 47 -15.32 -37.43 22.50
CA TYR A 47 -15.08 -38.31 23.65
C TYR A 47 -15.35 -37.61 24.99
N LEU A 48 -14.97 -36.34 25.11
CA LEU A 48 -15.27 -35.54 26.30
C LEU A 48 -16.77 -35.31 26.48
N ALA A 49 -17.46 -34.95 25.40
CA ALA A 49 -18.92 -34.78 25.42
C ALA A 49 -19.63 -36.10 25.74
N LEU A 50 -19.12 -37.24 25.27
CA LEU A 50 -19.63 -38.57 25.61
C LEU A 50 -19.53 -38.88 27.10
N GLN A 51 -18.39 -38.56 27.72
CA GLN A 51 -18.15 -38.78 29.15
C GLN A 51 -19.03 -37.86 30.02
N LEU A 52 -19.23 -36.61 29.61
CA LEU A 52 -20.04 -35.63 30.34
C LEU A 52 -21.56 -35.84 30.21
N LEU A 53 -22.00 -36.54 29.15
CA LEU A 53 -23.42 -36.76 28.86
C LEU A 53 -23.89 -38.19 29.12
N ASP A 54 -23.22 -38.92 30.03
CA ASP A 54 -23.53 -40.32 30.37
C ASP A 54 -23.72 -41.20 29.11
N HIS A 55 -22.77 -41.12 28.17
CA HIS A 55 -22.68 -41.96 26.98
C HIS A 55 -23.85 -41.78 25.97
N ARG A 56 -24.57 -40.65 26.03
CA ARG A 56 -25.59 -40.28 25.02
C ARG A 56 -24.95 -39.85 23.69
N LYS A 57 -24.62 -40.82 22.84
CA LYS A 57 -23.87 -40.66 21.57
C LYS A 57 -24.36 -39.53 20.67
N ILE A 58 -25.67 -39.44 20.43
CA ILE A 58 -26.24 -38.44 19.51
C ILE A 58 -26.03 -37.02 20.05
N ARG A 59 -26.23 -36.80 21.34
CA ARG A 59 -26.05 -35.48 21.96
C ARG A 59 -24.58 -35.07 22.00
N ALA A 60 -23.69 -36.01 22.32
CA ALA A 60 -22.25 -35.76 22.30
C ALA A 60 -21.75 -35.38 20.90
N PHE A 61 -22.26 -36.05 19.86
CA PHE A 61 -21.92 -35.76 18.47
C PHE A 61 -22.35 -34.34 18.05
N LEU A 62 -23.59 -33.97 18.37
CA LEU A 62 -24.11 -32.63 18.06
C LEU A 62 -23.32 -31.52 18.78
N ILE A 63 -22.95 -31.74 20.04
CA ILE A 63 -22.12 -30.76 20.78
C ILE A 63 -20.72 -30.64 20.19
N ALA A 64 -20.09 -31.75 19.81
CA ALA A 64 -18.75 -31.72 19.20
C ALA A 64 -18.74 -31.00 17.85
N ILE A 65 -19.76 -31.24 17.01
CA ILE A 65 -19.94 -30.51 15.75
C ILE A 65 -20.17 -29.03 16.01
N PHE A 66 -21.06 -28.68 16.94
CA PHE A 66 -21.34 -27.29 17.27
C PHE A 66 -20.09 -26.55 17.77
N TRP A 67 -19.31 -27.19 18.65
CA TRP A 67 -18.07 -26.62 19.17
C TRP A 67 -17.00 -26.43 18.08
N MET A 68 -16.82 -27.39 17.17
CA MET A 68 -15.90 -27.21 16.04
C MET A 68 -16.39 -26.13 15.06
N GLY A 69 -17.69 -26.10 14.76
CA GLY A 69 -18.28 -25.09 13.90
C GLY A 69 -18.19 -23.68 14.48
N ALA A 70 -18.31 -23.53 15.80
CA ALA A 70 -18.19 -22.25 16.49
C ALA A 70 -16.72 -21.79 16.64
N THR A 71 -15.77 -22.72 16.79
CA THR A 71 -14.35 -22.38 16.96
C THR A 71 -13.61 -22.16 15.65
N TYR A 72 -14.03 -22.80 14.56
CA TYR A 72 -13.42 -22.62 13.24
C TYR A 72 -13.32 -21.13 12.81
N PRO A 73 -14.40 -20.32 12.87
CA PRO A 73 -14.29 -18.90 12.58
C PRO A 73 -13.40 -18.17 13.60
N LEU A 74 -13.47 -18.49 14.90
CA LEU A 74 -12.66 -17.81 15.92
C LEU A 74 -11.14 -18.00 15.78
N VAL A 75 -10.69 -19.07 15.13
CA VAL A 75 -9.26 -19.36 14.91
C VAL A 75 -8.77 -18.91 13.54
N ASN A 76 -9.65 -18.87 12.54
CA ASN A 76 -9.31 -18.50 11.15
C ASN A 76 -9.71 -17.07 10.79
N ILE A 77 -10.47 -16.38 11.65
CA ILE A 77 -10.62 -14.93 11.55
C ILE A 77 -9.28 -14.32 11.98
N PRO A 78 -8.57 -13.60 11.10
CA PRO A 78 -7.37 -12.90 11.51
C PRO A 78 -7.67 -11.96 12.69
N PHE A 79 -6.72 -11.78 13.60
CA PHE A 79 -6.83 -10.82 14.72
C PHE A 79 -6.99 -9.35 14.26
N SER A 80 -7.25 -9.11 12.98
CA SER A 80 -7.62 -7.81 12.44
C SER A 80 -8.99 -7.30 12.92
N PHE A 81 -9.74 -8.10 13.69
CA PHE A 81 -10.89 -7.65 14.48
C PHE A 81 -10.59 -6.42 15.36
N TRP A 82 -9.31 -6.17 15.68
CA TRP A 82 -8.85 -5.00 16.44
C TRP A 82 -8.55 -3.75 15.58
N TYR A 83 -8.76 -3.78 14.25
CA TYR A 83 -8.68 -2.58 13.41
C TYR A 83 -10.08 -1.95 13.28
N GLU A 84 -10.26 -0.76 13.87
CA GLU A 84 -11.55 -0.06 13.97
C GLU A 84 -12.17 0.37 12.61
N ASP A 85 -11.44 0.29 11.49
CA ASP A 85 -11.89 0.76 10.16
C ASP A 85 -11.84 -0.31 9.02
N PHE A 86 -11.61 -1.59 9.32
CA PHE A 86 -11.47 -2.63 8.28
C PHE A 86 -12.81 -3.34 7.97
N ASP A 87 -13.51 -2.95 6.89
CA ASP A 87 -14.74 -3.62 6.42
C ASP A 87 -14.42 -4.95 5.69
N TYR A 88 -14.37 -6.03 6.47
CA TYR A 88 -14.16 -7.40 5.98
C TYR A 88 -15.24 -7.88 5.00
N SER A 89 -16.49 -7.41 5.15
CA SER A 89 -17.61 -7.91 4.36
C SER A 89 -17.52 -7.47 2.90
N ARG A 90 -17.09 -6.22 2.66
CA ARG A 90 -16.96 -5.67 1.32
C ARG A 90 -15.65 -6.02 0.62
N THR A 91 -14.56 -6.18 1.37
CA THR A 91 -13.32 -6.74 0.79
C THR A 91 -13.59 -8.16 0.32
N MET A 92 -14.29 -8.96 1.13
CA MET A 92 -14.72 -10.28 0.70
C MET A 92 -15.70 -10.24 -0.49
N ASP A 93 -16.64 -9.29 -0.59
CA ASP A 93 -17.50 -9.14 -1.78
C ASP A 93 -16.71 -8.71 -3.04
N ALA A 94 -15.68 -7.87 -2.89
CA ALA A 94 -14.73 -7.57 -3.97
C ALA A 94 -13.97 -8.83 -4.39
N TYR A 95 -13.67 -9.74 -3.43
CA TYR A 95 -12.98 -11.01 -3.67
C TYR A 95 -13.88 -12.17 -4.17
N ILE A 96 -15.19 -12.12 -3.90
CA ILE A 96 -16.18 -13.16 -4.23
C ILE A 96 -16.79 -12.95 -5.63
N ASN A 97 -16.68 -11.75 -6.21
CA ASN A 97 -17.16 -11.52 -7.58
C ASN A 97 -16.47 -12.45 -8.58
N ALA A 98 -17.27 -13.02 -9.49
CA ALA A 98 -16.85 -14.05 -10.45
C ALA A 98 -15.69 -13.65 -11.38
N ASP A 99 -15.32 -12.37 -11.43
CA ASP A 99 -14.19 -11.83 -12.19
C ASP A 99 -12.82 -12.29 -11.65
N LEU A 100 -12.69 -12.61 -10.36
CA LEU A 100 -11.43 -13.09 -9.78
C LEU A 100 -11.14 -14.57 -10.04
N ASN A 101 -12.17 -15.36 -10.36
CA ASN A 101 -12.02 -16.78 -10.69
C ASN A 101 -11.32 -17.02 -12.04
N TYR A 102 -10.90 -15.96 -12.75
CA TYR A 102 -10.26 -16.05 -14.06
C TYR A 102 -9.06 -15.10 -14.25
N LEU A 103 -8.44 -14.58 -13.17
CA LEU A 103 -7.18 -13.86 -13.35
C LEU A 103 -6.05 -14.85 -13.66
N ASN A 104 -5.64 -14.91 -14.93
CA ASN A 104 -4.46 -15.67 -15.31
C ASN A 104 -3.20 -14.92 -14.89
N GLN A 105 -2.61 -15.33 -13.77
CA GLN A 105 -1.42 -14.70 -13.20
C GLN A 105 -0.23 -14.71 -14.18
N GLU A 106 -0.09 -15.76 -14.98
CA GLU A 106 0.96 -15.87 -15.99
C GLU A 106 0.83 -14.74 -17.03
N ASP A 107 -0.38 -14.53 -17.56
CA ASP A 107 -0.66 -13.44 -18.50
C ASP A 107 -0.38 -12.07 -17.88
N VAL A 108 -0.74 -11.88 -16.60
CA VAL A 108 -0.47 -10.64 -15.88
C VAL A 108 1.03 -10.39 -15.80
N TYR A 109 1.84 -11.37 -15.39
CA TYR A 109 3.29 -11.20 -15.27
C TYR A 109 3.97 -10.98 -16.63
N TYR A 110 3.61 -11.76 -17.66
CA TYR A 110 4.20 -11.60 -19.00
C TYR A 110 3.76 -10.30 -19.70
N SER A 111 2.60 -9.74 -19.35
CA SER A 111 2.16 -8.46 -19.91
C SER A 111 2.91 -7.26 -19.32
N GLN A 112 3.52 -7.37 -18.14
CA GLN A 112 4.17 -6.24 -17.45
C GLN A 112 5.28 -5.59 -18.29
N TYR A 113 6.06 -6.38 -19.02
CA TYR A 113 7.10 -5.84 -19.92
C TYR A 113 6.51 -4.89 -20.97
N ARG A 114 5.40 -5.30 -21.60
CA ARG A 114 4.69 -4.48 -22.58
C ARG A 114 4.09 -3.24 -21.91
N LEU A 115 3.43 -3.40 -20.76
CA LEU A 115 2.78 -2.29 -20.05
C LEU A 115 3.80 -1.24 -19.59
N LEU A 116 4.92 -1.66 -19.00
CA LEU A 116 6.01 -0.77 -18.64
C LEU A 116 6.57 -0.04 -19.86
N ASN A 117 6.85 -0.74 -20.95
CA ASN A 117 7.34 -0.07 -22.16
C ASN A 117 6.35 0.94 -22.73
N ASN A 118 5.05 0.65 -22.66
CA ASN A 118 4.00 1.57 -23.12
C ASN A 118 3.99 2.89 -22.34
N VAL A 119 4.22 2.85 -21.02
CA VAL A 119 4.23 4.06 -20.17
C VAL A 119 5.60 4.73 -20.08
N LEU A 120 6.70 3.98 -20.22
CA LEU A 120 8.06 4.50 -20.09
C LEU A 120 8.63 5.04 -21.40
N SER A 121 8.37 4.40 -22.54
CA SER A 121 8.94 4.83 -23.84
C SER A 121 8.58 6.27 -24.24
N PRO A 122 7.35 6.76 -23.98
CA PRO A 122 6.97 8.14 -24.30
C PRO A 122 7.59 9.19 -23.37
N ILE A 123 8.28 8.80 -22.30
CA ILE A 123 8.83 9.76 -21.34
C ILE A 123 9.90 10.62 -22.01
N GLU A 124 9.64 11.91 -22.01
CA GLU A 124 10.52 12.94 -22.55
C GLU A 124 11.75 13.14 -21.65
N PRO A 125 12.93 13.38 -22.23
CA PRO A 125 14.10 13.75 -21.44
C PRO A 125 13.94 15.14 -20.82
N GLY A 126 14.71 15.40 -19.77
CA GLY A 126 14.85 16.74 -19.19
C GLY A 126 15.45 17.74 -20.18
N LYS A 127 15.05 19.01 -20.09
CA LYS A 127 15.59 20.09 -20.91
C LYS A 127 16.80 20.73 -20.21
N VAL A 128 17.92 20.82 -20.92
CA VAL A 128 19.15 21.42 -20.37
C VAL A 128 18.90 22.87 -19.93
N GLY A 129 19.27 23.21 -18.70
CA GLY A 129 19.12 24.55 -18.14
C GLY A 129 17.71 24.88 -17.65
N VAL A 130 16.83 23.87 -17.58
CA VAL A 130 15.48 23.98 -17.04
C VAL A 130 15.32 22.92 -15.97
N THR A 131 14.88 23.30 -14.77
CA THR A 131 14.55 22.36 -13.71
C THR A 131 13.18 21.72 -14.02
N ASP A 132 13.18 20.54 -14.64
CA ASP A 132 11.95 19.80 -14.96
C ASP A 132 11.46 18.95 -13.78
N LEU A 133 10.13 18.76 -13.72
CA LEU A 133 9.47 17.89 -12.77
C LEU A 133 9.10 16.57 -13.45
N PHE A 134 9.59 15.47 -12.90
CA PHE A 134 9.15 14.12 -13.24
C PHE A 134 8.23 13.60 -12.15
N PHE A 135 7.16 12.92 -12.54
CA PHE A 135 6.18 12.38 -11.60
C PHE A 135 6.13 10.86 -11.67
N VAL A 136 6.14 10.22 -10.51
CA VAL A 136 5.89 8.78 -10.35
C VAL A 136 4.80 8.58 -9.32
N GLY A 137 3.64 8.10 -9.75
CA GLY A 137 2.54 7.70 -8.88
C GLY A 137 2.52 6.19 -8.64
N PHE A 138 2.33 5.77 -7.39
CA PHE A 138 2.33 4.37 -6.99
C PHE A 138 1.14 4.08 -6.06
N GLY A 139 0.07 3.52 -6.61
CA GLY A 139 -1.13 3.11 -5.86
C GLY A 139 -1.15 1.60 -5.71
N SER A 140 -0.70 1.07 -4.58
CA SER A 140 -0.27 -0.34 -4.47
C SER A 140 -1.21 -1.28 -3.75
N ASP A 141 -2.37 -0.83 -3.28
CA ASP A 141 -3.39 -1.73 -2.72
C ASP A 141 -4.64 -1.81 -3.59
N ALA A 142 -4.98 -3.03 -4.02
CA ALA A 142 -6.17 -3.32 -4.79
C ALA A 142 -7.42 -3.56 -3.95
N ALA A 143 -7.29 -3.67 -2.61
CA ALA A 143 -8.43 -3.93 -1.74
C ALA A 143 -9.43 -2.77 -1.76
N GLN A 144 -9.00 -1.54 -2.05
CA GLN A 144 -9.87 -0.37 -2.20
C GLN A 144 -9.60 0.42 -3.49
N ASP A 145 -10.67 0.89 -4.12
CA ASP A 145 -10.58 1.67 -5.36
C ASP A 145 -9.96 3.06 -5.16
N VAL A 146 -9.96 3.59 -3.94
CA VAL A 146 -9.51 4.96 -3.62
C VAL A 146 -8.07 5.19 -4.05
N PHE A 147 -7.18 4.20 -3.89
CA PHE A 147 -5.78 4.33 -4.26
C PHE A 147 -5.61 4.50 -5.78
N MET A 148 -6.32 3.69 -6.58
CA MET A 148 -6.35 3.85 -8.04
C MET A 148 -6.93 5.21 -8.44
N LYS A 149 -8.08 5.59 -7.89
CA LYS A 149 -8.76 6.86 -8.21
C LYS A 149 -7.87 8.05 -7.89
N GLU A 150 -7.27 8.04 -6.70
CA GLU A 150 -6.38 9.07 -6.20
C GLU A 150 -5.17 9.24 -7.13
N ILE A 151 -4.48 8.16 -7.51
CA ILE A 151 -3.38 8.25 -8.49
C ILE A 151 -3.84 8.90 -9.80
N GLY A 152 -5.01 8.51 -10.32
CA GLY A 152 -5.56 9.11 -11.55
C GLY A 152 -5.83 10.61 -11.41
N HIS A 153 -6.33 11.05 -10.25
CA HIS A 153 -6.53 12.46 -9.95
C HIS A 153 -5.21 13.23 -9.78
N VAL A 154 -4.26 12.68 -9.03
CA VAL A 154 -2.95 13.29 -8.77
C VAL A 154 -2.15 13.41 -10.07
N GLN A 155 -2.16 12.40 -10.93
CA GLN A 155 -1.49 12.47 -12.23
C GLN A 155 -2.03 13.61 -13.10
N ARG A 156 -3.36 13.80 -13.12
CA ARG A 156 -3.96 14.94 -13.83
C ARG A 156 -3.52 16.27 -13.25
N ALA A 157 -3.49 16.40 -11.92
CA ALA A 157 -3.04 17.61 -11.24
C ALA A 157 -1.55 17.90 -11.54
N MET A 158 -0.69 16.88 -11.51
CA MET A 158 0.73 16.99 -11.85
C MET A 158 0.95 17.44 -13.29
N ASN A 159 0.23 16.83 -14.24
CA ASN A 159 0.36 17.17 -15.66
C ASN A 159 -0.18 18.58 -15.95
N LYS A 160 -1.37 18.89 -15.45
CA LYS A 160 -2.09 20.13 -15.78
C LYS A 160 -1.60 21.35 -15.02
N SER A 161 -1.20 21.18 -13.76
CA SER A 161 -0.89 22.32 -12.88
C SER A 161 0.58 22.41 -12.51
N LEU A 162 1.34 21.30 -12.57
CA LEU A 162 2.74 21.27 -12.17
C LEU A 162 3.74 20.97 -13.30
N GLY A 163 3.24 20.77 -14.52
CA GLY A 163 4.04 20.73 -15.74
C GLY A 163 4.76 19.40 -15.97
N ALA A 164 4.28 18.32 -15.35
CA ALA A 164 4.81 16.96 -15.53
C ALA A 164 4.30 16.26 -16.81
N SER A 165 3.60 16.99 -17.70
CA SER A 165 3.11 16.43 -18.97
C SER A 165 4.28 15.86 -19.79
N GLY A 166 4.12 14.64 -20.31
CA GLY A 166 5.19 13.89 -20.99
C GLY A 166 6.29 13.33 -20.08
N ARG A 167 6.22 13.56 -18.76
CA ARG A 167 7.23 13.15 -17.74
C ARG A 167 6.59 12.45 -16.52
N SER A 168 5.39 11.92 -16.70
CA SER A 168 4.59 11.27 -15.65
C SER A 168 4.40 9.78 -15.91
N VAL A 169 4.72 8.95 -14.92
CA VAL A 169 4.47 7.51 -14.90
C VAL A 169 3.57 7.18 -13.72
N VAL A 170 2.62 6.27 -13.92
CA VAL A 170 1.80 5.72 -12.83
C VAL A 170 1.83 4.21 -12.86
N LEU A 171 1.87 3.62 -11.67
CA LEU A 171 1.77 2.19 -11.42
C LEU A 171 0.59 1.99 -10.46
N ILE A 172 -0.30 1.04 -10.78
CA ILE A 172 -1.56 0.85 -10.04
C ILE A 172 -1.85 -0.64 -9.86
N ASN A 173 -2.20 -1.03 -8.64
CA ASN A 173 -2.83 -2.31 -8.35
C ASN A 173 -4.35 -2.12 -8.24
N ASN A 174 -5.09 -2.57 -9.25
CA ASN A 174 -6.55 -2.66 -9.25
C ASN A 174 -6.99 -3.59 -10.38
N LEU A 175 -8.02 -4.42 -10.15
CA LEU A 175 -8.54 -5.33 -11.18
C LEU A 175 -9.00 -4.60 -12.45
N LYS A 176 -9.54 -3.37 -12.32
CA LYS A 176 -10.01 -2.57 -13.45
C LYS A 176 -8.89 -2.11 -14.37
N THR A 177 -7.64 -2.08 -13.89
CA THR A 177 -6.49 -1.56 -14.63
C THR A 177 -5.44 -2.63 -14.94
N ILE A 178 -5.67 -3.89 -14.55
CA ILE A 178 -4.69 -4.97 -14.56
C ILE A 178 -4.04 -5.23 -15.93
N ASP A 179 -4.80 -5.01 -17.02
CA ASP A 179 -4.34 -5.23 -18.39
C ASP A 179 -3.89 -3.96 -19.13
N THR A 180 -4.00 -2.79 -18.47
CA THR A 180 -3.84 -1.47 -19.12
C THR A 180 -2.79 -0.59 -18.46
N ILE A 181 -2.58 -0.72 -17.15
CA ILE A 181 -1.59 0.03 -16.37
C ILE A 181 -0.62 -0.97 -15.73
N PRO A 182 0.70 -0.71 -15.72
CA PRO A 182 1.62 -1.62 -15.08
C PRO A 182 1.34 -1.73 -13.58
N LEU A 183 1.55 -2.93 -13.04
CA LEU A 183 1.37 -3.21 -11.62
C LEU A 183 2.24 -2.29 -10.77
N ALA A 184 1.66 -1.79 -9.68
CA ALA A 184 2.38 -1.18 -8.59
C ALA A 184 3.09 -2.25 -7.76
N SER A 185 4.13 -2.87 -8.33
CA SER A 185 5.01 -3.81 -7.63
C SER A 185 6.35 -3.15 -7.27
N SER A 186 7.00 -3.62 -6.21
CA SER A 186 8.35 -3.17 -5.81
C SER A 186 9.35 -3.23 -6.98
N SER A 187 9.32 -4.31 -7.77
CA SER A 187 10.15 -4.48 -8.97
C SER A 187 9.83 -3.46 -10.07
N ASN A 188 8.55 -3.21 -10.36
CA ASN A 188 8.15 -2.24 -11.38
C ASN A 188 8.47 -0.80 -10.94
N LEU A 189 8.35 -0.49 -9.65
CA LEU A 189 8.76 0.80 -9.09
C LEU A 189 10.25 1.03 -9.33
N ARG A 190 11.10 0.05 -9.00
CA ARG A 190 12.55 0.12 -9.28
C ARG A 190 12.84 0.31 -10.77
N ILE A 191 12.15 -0.41 -11.66
CA ILE A 191 12.32 -0.28 -13.11
C ILE A 191 11.91 1.12 -13.59
N ALA A 192 10.77 1.62 -13.13
CA ALA A 192 10.26 2.94 -13.49
C ALA A 192 11.23 4.04 -13.03
N LEU A 193 11.66 4.02 -11.77
CA LEU A 193 12.62 4.99 -11.22
C LEU A 193 13.94 4.97 -11.98
N ASN A 194 14.49 3.79 -12.29
CA ASN A 194 15.69 3.67 -13.11
C ASN A 194 15.52 4.27 -14.51
N HIS A 195 14.37 4.05 -15.15
CA HIS A 195 14.07 4.64 -16.46
C HIS A 195 13.99 6.16 -16.37
N ILE A 196 13.24 6.69 -15.39
CA ILE A 196 13.14 8.13 -15.13
C ILE A 196 14.53 8.74 -14.90
N GLY A 197 15.34 8.16 -14.01
CA GLY A 197 16.70 8.60 -13.74
C GLY A 197 17.63 8.55 -14.96
N SER A 198 17.32 7.77 -15.99
CA SER A 198 18.05 7.76 -17.27
C SER A 198 17.63 8.87 -18.25
N LYS A 199 16.43 9.44 -18.06
CA LYS A 199 15.85 10.51 -18.89
C LYS A 199 16.11 11.91 -18.32
N MET A 200 16.29 11.99 -17.01
CA MET A 200 16.54 13.23 -16.29
C MET A 200 17.96 13.78 -16.52
N ASN A 201 18.08 15.10 -16.45
CA ASN A 201 19.32 15.74 -16.02
C ASN A 201 19.43 15.63 -14.49
N ARG A 202 20.20 14.68 -13.99
CA ARG A 202 20.28 14.35 -12.54
C ARG A 202 20.77 15.49 -11.65
N GLU A 203 21.46 16.48 -12.21
CA GLU A 203 21.91 17.66 -11.48
C GLU A 203 20.81 18.73 -11.36
N GLU A 204 19.85 18.72 -12.29
CA GLU A 204 18.86 19.79 -12.44
C GLU A 204 17.43 19.33 -12.19
N ASP A 205 17.02 18.14 -12.60
CA ASP A 205 15.62 17.74 -12.54
C ASP A 205 15.22 17.18 -11.17
N VAL A 206 13.92 17.25 -10.87
CA VAL A 206 13.33 16.79 -9.62
C VAL A 206 12.34 15.66 -9.89
N VAL A 207 12.41 14.58 -9.11
CA VAL A 207 11.34 13.56 -9.10
C VAL A 207 10.39 13.85 -7.95
N LEU A 208 9.09 13.85 -8.24
CA LEU A 208 8.04 13.71 -7.25
C LEU A 208 7.48 12.29 -7.27
N LEU A 209 7.75 11.57 -6.19
CA LEU A 209 7.25 10.23 -5.93
C LEU A 209 6.05 10.32 -4.98
N TYR A 210 4.87 9.92 -5.45
CA TYR A 210 3.65 9.86 -4.66
C TYR A 210 3.24 8.40 -4.43
N LEU A 211 3.31 7.96 -3.19
CA LEU A 211 2.99 6.61 -2.74
C LEU A 211 1.66 6.64 -1.99
N THR A 212 0.70 5.80 -2.37
CA THR A 212 -0.58 5.70 -1.67
C THR A 212 -1.01 4.24 -1.51
N SER A 213 -1.23 3.82 -0.26
CA SER A 213 -1.57 2.45 0.10
C SER A 213 -1.95 2.36 1.59
N HIS A 214 -2.22 1.14 2.08
CA HIS A 214 -2.12 0.85 3.52
C HIS A 214 -0.67 0.88 3.99
N GLY A 215 -0.50 1.15 5.28
CA GLY A 215 0.81 1.10 5.94
C GLY A 215 0.77 0.21 7.17
N SER A 216 1.87 -0.50 7.42
CA SER A 216 2.02 -1.38 8.58
C SER A 216 2.70 -0.66 9.74
N ILE A 217 2.52 -1.17 10.96
CA ILE A 217 3.22 -0.68 12.17
C ILE A 217 4.75 -0.87 12.09
N ASN A 218 5.21 -1.74 11.18
CA ASN A 218 6.63 -1.94 10.89
C ASN A 218 7.15 -0.95 9.82
N HIS A 219 6.34 0.06 9.47
CA HIS A 219 6.64 1.07 8.45
C HIS A 219 6.84 0.47 7.05
N GLU A 220 5.98 -0.46 6.67
CA GLU A 220 5.96 -1.05 5.32
C GLU A 220 4.75 -0.52 4.56
N LEU A 221 4.92 -0.26 3.27
CA LEU A 221 3.85 0.11 2.37
C LEU A 221 3.27 -1.18 1.77
N SER A 222 1.98 -1.42 1.99
CA SER A 222 1.27 -2.59 1.47
C SER A 222 1.33 -2.62 -0.06
N VAL A 223 1.70 -3.76 -0.62
CA VAL A 223 1.64 -4.03 -2.05
C VAL A 223 0.73 -5.23 -2.27
N ASN A 224 -0.56 -4.94 -2.40
CA ASN A 224 -1.60 -5.95 -2.51
C ASN A 224 -2.29 -5.92 -3.87
N MET A 225 -2.31 -7.08 -4.53
CA MET A 225 -3.07 -7.33 -5.76
C MET A 225 -3.51 -8.80 -5.78
N TRP A 226 -4.36 -9.20 -4.83
CA TRP A 226 -4.86 -10.59 -4.80
C TRP A 226 -5.42 -11.03 -6.16
N PRO A 227 -5.10 -12.26 -6.64
CA PRO A 227 -4.36 -13.34 -5.99
C PRO A 227 -2.84 -13.36 -6.24
N LEU A 228 -2.25 -12.25 -6.67
CA LEU A 228 -0.80 -12.17 -6.92
C LEU A 228 -0.04 -12.01 -5.59
N GLU A 229 1.02 -12.79 -5.43
CA GLU A 229 1.99 -12.60 -4.37
C GLU A 229 3.00 -11.52 -4.80
N LEU A 230 2.97 -10.38 -4.11
CA LEU A 230 3.86 -9.24 -4.35
C LEU A 230 4.60 -8.87 -3.07
N ASN A 231 5.74 -8.21 -3.23
CA ASN A 231 6.55 -7.76 -2.10
C ASN A 231 6.11 -6.37 -1.65
N ASP A 232 5.78 -6.24 -0.37
CA ASP A 232 5.64 -4.95 0.30
C ASP A 232 6.92 -4.12 0.16
N VAL A 233 6.78 -2.80 0.28
CA VAL A 233 7.88 -1.86 0.06
C VAL A 233 8.27 -1.21 1.37
N ARG A 234 9.54 -1.36 1.76
CA ARG A 234 10.11 -0.74 2.96
C ARG A 234 10.77 0.60 2.61
N PRO A 235 10.96 1.50 3.59
CA PRO A 235 11.62 2.79 3.36
C PRO A 235 13.06 2.64 2.83
N GLU A 236 13.79 1.61 3.22
CA GLU A 236 15.14 1.33 2.70
C GLU A 236 15.12 0.92 1.23
N ASP A 237 14.08 0.20 0.80
CA ASP A 237 13.92 -0.21 -0.59
C ASP A 237 13.70 1.02 -1.48
N ILE A 238 12.83 1.95 -1.07
CA ILE A 238 12.58 3.22 -1.77
C ILE A 238 13.87 4.04 -1.89
N LYS A 239 14.62 4.16 -0.77
CA LYS A 239 15.92 4.84 -0.79
C LYS A 239 16.86 4.22 -1.81
N ALA A 240 17.03 2.91 -1.75
CA ALA A 240 17.91 2.18 -2.66
C ALA A 240 17.50 2.39 -4.12
N TYR A 241 16.21 2.34 -4.44
CA TYR A 241 15.73 2.52 -5.81
C TYR A 241 15.98 3.94 -6.35
N LEU A 242 15.82 4.96 -5.52
CA LEU A 242 16.11 6.35 -5.89
C LEU A 242 17.62 6.58 -6.07
N ASP A 243 18.43 6.06 -5.15
CA ASP A 243 19.88 6.20 -5.16
C ASP A 243 20.50 5.44 -6.37
N ASP A 244 20.06 4.20 -6.63
CA ASP A 244 20.50 3.39 -7.78
C ASP A 244 20.14 4.03 -9.13
N ALA A 245 18.99 4.69 -9.20
CA ALA A 245 18.57 5.46 -10.37
C ALA A 245 19.37 6.77 -10.57
N GLY A 246 20.17 7.17 -9.57
CA GLY A 246 20.89 8.44 -9.55
C GLY A 246 19.97 9.66 -9.38
N ILE A 247 18.78 9.47 -8.80
CA ILE A 247 17.82 10.55 -8.55
C ILE A 247 18.24 11.29 -7.29
N ARG A 248 18.90 12.44 -7.49
CA ARG A 248 19.40 13.29 -6.40
C ARG A 248 18.29 14.09 -5.75
N TRP A 249 17.53 14.86 -6.53
CA TRP A 249 16.50 15.77 -6.03
C TRP A 249 15.15 15.09 -5.98
N ARG A 250 14.62 14.89 -4.76
CA ARG A 250 13.46 14.03 -4.54
C ARG A 250 12.41 14.67 -3.66
N ILE A 251 11.19 14.77 -4.17
CA ILE A 251 9.98 15.09 -3.40
C ILE A 251 9.26 13.76 -3.17
N ILE A 252 9.09 13.34 -1.93
CA ILE A 252 8.51 12.04 -1.59
C ILE A 252 7.28 12.27 -0.72
N LEU A 253 6.13 11.85 -1.22
CA LEU A 253 4.84 12.02 -0.57
C LEU A 253 4.27 10.63 -0.27
N ILE A 254 3.94 10.37 1.00
CA ILE A 254 3.56 9.04 1.46
C ILE A 254 2.20 9.10 2.14
N SER A 255 1.17 8.66 1.41
CA SER A 255 -0.21 8.53 1.86
C SER A 255 -0.46 7.13 2.42
N ALA A 256 -0.07 6.91 3.69
CA ALA A 256 -0.27 5.63 4.38
C ALA A 256 -0.29 5.81 5.91
N CYS A 257 -0.86 4.84 6.62
CA CYS A 257 -0.74 4.73 8.08
C CYS A 257 0.73 4.51 8.48
N TYR A 258 1.14 5.02 9.64
CA TYR A 258 2.50 4.87 10.19
C TYR A 258 3.61 5.42 9.26
N SER A 259 3.25 6.26 8.28
CA SER A 259 4.14 6.73 7.21
C SER A 259 5.28 7.63 7.71
N GLY A 260 5.14 8.24 8.89
CA GLY A 260 6.22 8.98 9.54
C GLY A 260 7.49 8.16 9.77
N GLY A 261 7.37 6.83 9.90
CA GLY A 261 8.51 5.93 10.03
C GLY A 261 9.39 5.82 8.79
N PHE A 262 8.95 6.34 7.64
CA PHE A 262 9.74 6.37 6.41
C PHE A 262 10.76 7.51 6.38
N ILE A 263 10.57 8.56 7.19
CA ILE A 263 11.38 9.78 7.14
C ILE A 263 12.84 9.46 7.43
N ASP A 264 13.12 8.67 8.46
CA ASP A 264 14.49 8.42 8.93
C ASP A 264 15.39 7.79 7.86
N ALA A 265 14.85 6.85 7.06
CA ALA A 265 15.61 6.27 5.97
C ALA A 265 15.72 7.20 4.77
N LEU A 266 14.65 7.94 4.44
CA LEU A 266 14.57 8.70 3.19
C LEU A 266 15.21 10.09 3.26
N GLN A 267 15.33 10.65 4.46
CA GLN A 267 15.82 12.01 4.67
C GLN A 267 17.30 12.17 4.26
N ASP A 268 17.57 13.26 3.57
CA ASP A 268 18.90 13.78 3.24
C ASP A 268 18.81 15.26 2.84
N ASP A 269 19.95 15.87 2.50
CA ASP A 269 20.00 17.28 2.09
C ASP A 269 19.21 17.61 0.82
N TYR A 270 18.85 16.61 0.01
CA TYR A 270 18.26 16.76 -1.32
C TYR A 270 16.79 16.31 -1.38
N SER A 271 16.20 15.98 -0.23
CA SER A 271 14.84 15.45 -0.12
C SER A 271 13.85 16.46 0.46
N LEU A 272 12.63 16.42 -0.04
CA LEU A 272 11.43 17.02 0.56
C LEU A 272 10.48 15.87 0.83
N ILE A 273 10.15 15.60 2.09
CA ILE A 273 9.32 14.45 2.45
C ILE A 273 8.07 14.94 3.19
N LEU A 274 6.90 14.46 2.77
CA LEU A 274 5.65 14.69 3.47
C LEU A 274 4.93 13.35 3.69
N THR A 275 4.57 13.08 4.94
CA THR A 275 3.86 11.85 5.34
C THR A 275 2.45 12.17 5.81
N ALA A 276 1.51 11.26 5.56
CA ALA A 276 0.11 11.42 5.96
C ALA A 276 -0.14 11.22 7.46
N ALA A 277 0.79 10.60 8.18
CA ALA A 277 0.70 10.41 9.62
C ALA A 277 2.09 10.37 10.27
N ALA A 278 2.13 10.51 11.59
CA ALA A 278 3.29 10.21 12.41
C ALA A 278 3.64 8.71 12.37
N ALA A 279 4.86 8.38 12.82
CA ALA A 279 5.36 7.00 12.78
C ALA A 279 4.50 6.02 13.60
N ASP A 280 3.83 6.48 14.66
CA ASP A 280 3.03 5.66 15.57
C ASP A 280 1.51 5.85 15.40
N LYS A 281 1.08 6.44 14.28
CA LYS A 281 -0.33 6.84 14.06
C LYS A 281 -0.92 6.38 12.73
N ALA A 282 -2.23 6.19 12.73
CA ALA A 282 -3.00 5.93 11.50
C ALA A 282 -3.33 7.22 10.73
N SER A 283 -3.60 7.09 9.44
CA SER A 283 -4.14 8.13 8.56
C SER A 283 -5.54 7.73 8.05
N PHE A 284 -6.28 8.69 7.48
CA PHE A 284 -7.72 8.52 7.20
C PHE A 284 -8.11 8.70 5.72
N GLY A 285 -9.28 8.17 5.38
CA GLY A 285 -9.93 8.34 4.06
C GLY A 285 -9.80 7.16 3.09
N CYS A 286 -9.39 5.98 3.56
CA CYS A 286 -9.07 4.82 2.72
C CYS A 286 -10.28 3.97 2.26
N THR A 287 -11.51 4.52 2.21
CA THR A 287 -12.72 3.76 1.82
C THR A 287 -12.98 3.79 0.31
N HIS A 288 -13.68 2.78 -0.25
CA HIS A 288 -13.94 2.66 -1.70
C HIS A 288 -14.75 3.83 -2.29
N GLU A 289 -15.67 4.39 -1.50
CA GLU A 289 -16.53 5.50 -1.92
C GLU A 289 -15.77 6.80 -2.10
N ASN A 290 -14.62 6.93 -1.45
CA ASN A 290 -13.82 8.12 -1.53
C ASN A 290 -13.11 8.21 -2.88
N GLU A 291 -13.02 9.44 -3.37
CA GLU A 291 -12.20 9.77 -4.55
C GLU A 291 -10.74 10.04 -4.17
N TYR A 292 -10.50 10.35 -2.89
CA TYR A 292 -9.21 10.69 -2.31
C TYR A 292 -9.14 10.22 -0.86
N THR A 293 -7.92 9.92 -0.39
CA THR A 293 -7.58 9.96 1.04
C THR A 293 -7.64 11.40 1.55
N TYR A 294 -7.68 11.61 2.87
CA TYR A 294 -7.67 12.99 3.41
C TYR A 294 -6.41 13.74 3.00
N PHE A 295 -5.30 13.01 2.93
CA PHE A 295 -4.00 13.51 2.51
C PHE A 295 -3.97 13.93 1.04
N GLY A 296 -4.37 13.04 0.12
CA GLY A 296 -4.42 13.35 -1.31
C GLY A 296 -5.42 14.47 -1.62
N GLU A 297 -6.55 14.51 -0.90
CA GLU A 297 -7.55 15.57 -1.05
C GLU A 297 -6.97 16.94 -0.67
N ALA A 298 -6.33 17.04 0.50
CA ALA A 298 -5.77 18.28 1.00
C ALA A 298 -4.67 18.87 0.09
N LEU A 299 -3.92 18.00 -0.59
CA LEU A 299 -2.82 18.39 -1.48
C LEU A 299 -3.27 18.73 -2.91
N PHE A 300 -4.20 17.97 -3.48
CA PHE A 300 -4.39 17.95 -4.94
C PHE A 300 -5.80 18.30 -5.42
N ARG A 301 -6.82 18.29 -4.54
CA ARG A 301 -8.21 18.57 -4.96
C ARG A 301 -8.39 19.99 -5.49
N SER A 302 -7.63 20.94 -4.97
CA SER A 302 -7.75 22.36 -5.33
C SER A 302 -6.38 23.00 -5.41
N ILE A 303 -5.60 22.61 -6.43
CA ILE A 303 -4.43 23.39 -6.81
C ILE A 303 -4.94 24.73 -7.36
N GLU A 304 -4.63 25.79 -6.64
CA GLU A 304 -5.06 27.16 -6.96
C GLU A 304 -4.40 27.68 -8.25
N ASP A 305 -5.05 28.66 -8.90
CA ASP A 305 -4.52 29.38 -10.06
C ASP A 305 -3.41 30.39 -9.67
N ARG A 306 -2.53 30.02 -8.74
CA ARG A 306 -1.33 30.77 -8.34
C ARG A 306 -0.07 29.92 -8.56
N PRO A 307 1.11 30.56 -8.71
CA PRO A 307 2.37 29.82 -8.72
C PRO A 307 2.47 28.86 -7.53
N TYR A 308 2.63 27.57 -7.83
CA TYR A 308 2.69 26.53 -6.79
C TYR A 308 3.97 26.69 -5.96
N GLN A 309 3.83 26.66 -4.63
CA GLN A 309 4.95 26.66 -3.69
C GLN A 309 4.88 25.40 -2.84
N PHE A 310 5.84 24.49 -2.98
CA PHE A 310 5.72 23.14 -2.39
C PHE A 310 5.62 23.17 -0.87
N ILE A 311 6.54 23.89 -0.20
CA ILE A 311 6.60 23.94 1.27
C ILE A 311 5.35 24.62 1.85
N GLU A 312 4.89 25.71 1.22
CA GLU A 312 3.70 26.45 1.66
C GLU A 312 2.45 25.57 1.50
N ASN A 313 2.24 25.00 0.31
CA ASN A 313 1.08 24.14 0.03
C ASN A 313 1.06 22.90 0.92
N PHE A 314 2.22 22.31 1.24
CA PHE A 314 2.29 21.17 2.16
C PHE A 314 1.93 21.60 3.58
N SER A 315 2.44 22.74 4.04
CA SER A 315 2.09 23.27 5.37
C SER A 315 0.60 23.59 5.49
N GLU A 316 -0.01 24.15 4.43
CA GLU A 316 -1.45 24.37 4.37
C GLU A 316 -2.24 23.06 4.36
N ALA A 317 -1.77 22.04 3.66
CA ALA A 317 -2.42 20.72 3.63
C ALA A 317 -2.42 20.06 5.01
N ILE A 318 -1.30 20.14 5.76
CA ILE A 318 -1.22 19.65 7.15
C ILE A 318 -2.28 20.33 8.02
N GLU A 319 -2.44 21.64 7.88
CA GLU A 319 -3.44 22.40 8.64
C GLU A 319 -4.87 22.04 8.25
N LYS A 320 -5.15 21.84 6.95
CA LYS A 320 -6.47 21.37 6.46
C LYS A 320 -6.82 19.98 7.01
N ILE A 321 -5.87 19.05 7.02
CA ILE A 321 -6.04 17.70 7.58
C ILE A 321 -6.36 17.81 9.07
N ARG A 322 -5.54 18.57 9.82
CA ARG A 322 -5.73 18.79 11.27
C ARG A 322 -7.11 19.36 11.59
N GLN A 323 -7.56 20.36 10.84
CA GLN A 323 -8.89 20.96 11.01
C GLN A 323 -10.02 19.97 10.73
N ARG A 324 -9.90 19.18 9.67
CA ARG A 324 -10.88 18.16 9.31
C ARG A 324 -10.97 17.08 10.40
N GLU A 325 -9.84 16.49 10.78
CA GLU A 325 -9.78 15.46 11.83
C GLU A 325 -10.37 15.97 13.15
N GLN A 326 -10.05 17.21 13.52
CA GLN A 326 -10.64 17.85 14.70
C GLN A 326 -12.17 18.01 14.58
N SER A 327 -12.68 18.41 13.41
CA SER A 327 -14.12 18.57 13.18
C SER A 327 -14.89 17.24 13.22
N GLU A 328 -14.21 16.15 12.85
CA GLU A 328 -14.76 14.79 12.83
C GLU A 328 -14.51 14.04 14.16
N ASN A 329 -13.86 14.68 15.15
CA ASN A 329 -13.47 14.10 16.44
C ASN A 329 -12.55 12.86 16.33
N LEU A 330 -11.67 12.85 15.33
CA LEU A 330 -10.68 11.81 15.12
C LEU A 330 -9.43 12.07 15.97
N THR A 331 -8.67 11.01 16.25
CA THR A 331 -7.31 11.16 16.80
C THR A 331 -6.43 11.75 15.70
N PRO A 332 -5.74 12.89 15.93
CA PRO A 332 -4.96 13.54 14.89
C PRO A 332 -3.87 12.62 14.34
N SER A 333 -3.78 12.50 13.02
CA SER A 333 -2.76 11.70 12.34
C SER A 333 -1.36 12.29 12.47
N ASP A 334 -1.26 13.59 12.75
CA ASP A 334 -0.04 14.40 12.81
C ASP A 334 0.88 14.21 11.58
N PRO A 335 0.44 14.63 10.38
CA PRO A 335 1.28 14.62 9.18
C PRO A 335 2.63 15.32 9.41
N GLN A 336 3.72 14.77 8.88
CA GLN A 336 5.08 15.27 9.13
C GLN A 336 5.74 15.75 7.84
N LEU A 337 6.44 16.90 7.92
CA LEU A 337 7.16 17.53 6.82
C LEU A 337 8.65 17.61 7.14
N PHE A 338 9.49 17.03 6.29
CA PHE A 338 10.93 17.16 6.31
C PHE A 338 11.43 17.92 5.08
N VAL A 339 12.36 18.85 5.26
CA VAL A 339 12.97 19.64 4.18
C VAL A 339 14.49 19.61 4.29
N GLY A 340 15.14 18.98 3.31
CA GLY A 340 16.59 18.95 3.17
C GLY A 340 17.18 20.34 2.93
N SER A 341 18.38 20.56 3.45
CA SER A 341 19.06 21.86 3.44
C SER A 341 19.28 22.41 2.02
N SER A 342 19.71 21.56 1.09
CA SER A 342 19.92 21.91 -0.32
C SER A 342 18.61 21.93 -1.10
N MET A 343 17.67 21.05 -0.75
CA MET A 343 16.38 20.93 -1.43
C MET A 343 15.58 22.24 -1.38
N LYS A 344 15.66 22.98 -0.26
CA LYS A 344 14.96 24.26 -0.12
C LYS A 344 15.32 25.28 -1.21
N GLU A 345 16.59 25.39 -1.58
CA GLU A 345 16.99 26.30 -2.66
C GLU A 345 16.64 25.73 -4.04
N LYS A 346 16.70 24.40 -4.19
CA LYS A 346 16.29 23.73 -5.43
C LYS A 346 14.82 23.93 -5.76
N LEU A 347 13.95 23.87 -4.75
CA LEU A 347 12.52 24.09 -4.90
C LEU A 347 12.22 25.49 -5.46
N LYS A 348 12.94 26.53 -5.01
CA LYS A 348 12.76 27.88 -5.56
C LYS A 348 13.08 27.94 -7.06
N LEU A 349 14.12 27.22 -7.50
CA LEU A 349 14.47 27.15 -8.92
C LEU A 349 13.39 26.40 -9.72
N LEU A 350 12.91 25.26 -9.20
CA LEU A 350 11.81 24.51 -9.80
C LEU A 350 10.55 25.38 -9.94
N GLU A 351 10.12 26.04 -8.86
CA GLU A 351 8.94 26.91 -8.83
C GLU A 351 9.07 28.09 -9.79
N GLN A 352 10.26 28.69 -9.90
CA GLN A 352 10.54 29.74 -10.87
C GLN A 352 10.45 29.24 -12.33
N ASP A 353 11.02 28.07 -12.62
CA ASP A 353 10.99 27.48 -13.96
C ASP A 353 9.57 27.02 -14.35
N MET A 354 8.77 26.55 -13.39
CA MET A 354 7.35 26.22 -13.61
C MET A 354 6.56 27.43 -14.07
N VAL A 355 6.80 28.62 -13.50
CA VAL A 355 6.15 29.86 -13.95
C VAL A 355 6.73 30.33 -15.28
N ARG A 356 8.06 30.32 -15.42
CA ARG A 356 8.75 30.83 -16.62
C ARG A 356 8.38 30.06 -17.88
N TYR A 357 8.32 28.72 -17.78
CA TYR A 357 8.02 27.84 -18.90
C TYR A 357 6.57 27.34 -18.90
N ALA A 358 5.68 27.99 -18.14
CA ALA A 358 4.26 27.66 -18.08
C ALA A 358 3.61 27.53 -19.48
N PRO A 359 3.80 28.48 -20.43
CA PRO A 359 3.22 28.33 -21.77
C PRO A 359 3.68 27.06 -22.48
N GLU A 360 4.94 26.66 -22.36
CA GLU A 360 5.46 25.45 -23.00
C GLU A 360 4.99 24.17 -22.30
N ARG A 361 4.88 24.20 -20.97
CA ARG A 361 4.50 23.05 -20.14
C ARG A 361 2.99 22.79 -20.13
N PHE A 362 2.18 23.83 -20.35
CA PHE A 362 0.72 23.78 -20.22
C PHE A 362 -0.06 24.03 -21.51
N ALA A 363 0.56 24.50 -22.62
CA ALA A 363 -0.16 24.78 -23.88
C ALA A 363 -0.47 23.53 -24.73
N ALA A 364 -0.11 22.34 -24.28
CA ALA A 364 -0.42 21.09 -24.98
C ALA A 364 -1.71 20.46 -24.42
N TYR A 365 -2.88 21.06 -24.70
CA TYR A 365 -4.18 20.36 -24.77
C TYR A 365 -5.17 21.12 -25.65
#